data_AF-A0A497D9C6-F1
#
_entry.id   AF-A0A497D9C6-F1
#
_cell.length_a   1.000
_cell.length_b   1.000
_cell.length_c   1.000
_cell.angle_alpha   90.00
_cell.angle_beta   90.00
_cell.angle_gamma   90.00
#
_symmetry.space_group_name_H-M   'P 1'
#
loop_
_entity.id
_entity.type
_entity.pdbx_description
1 polymer ?
#
loop_
_entity_poly.entity_id
_entity_poly.type
_entity_poly.pdbx_seq_one_letter_code
_entity_poly.pdbx_strand_id
1 'polypeptide(L)' 'MLFTTAFSQVAVNTDGSQPDGSAMLDIKSSTKGLLIPRMTTTQRNAITSPAQGLMVYDTEDSTFYYELV' A
#
# COMPACT_ATOMS: atom_id res chain seq x y z
N MET A 1 2.75 -26.25 27.03
CA MET A 1 3.44 -25.22 26.23
C MET A 1 2.37 -24.28 25.68
N LEU A 2 2.48 -22.98 25.94
CA LEU A 2 1.53 -21.98 25.46
C LEU A 2 1.93 -21.61 24.02
N PHE A 3 1.09 -21.93 23.04
CA PHE A 3 1.29 -21.49 21.67
C PHE A 3 0.76 -20.05 21.55
N THR A 4 1.65 -19.06 21.57
CA THR A 4 1.30 -17.70 21.15
C THR A 4 1.25 -17.68 19.62
N THR A 5 0.07 -17.40 19.06
CA THR A 5 -0.06 -17.06 17.64
C THR A 5 0.71 -15.77 17.37
N ALA A 6 1.87 -15.87 16.74
CA ALA A 6 2.57 -14.71 16.21
C ALA A 6 1.90 -14.31 14.89
N PHE A 7 1.33 -13.12 14.83
CA PHE A 7 0.85 -12.56 13.57
C PHE A 7 2.07 -12.12 12.74
N SER A 8 2.15 -12.53 11.47
CA SER A 8 3.24 -12.16 10.55
C SER A 8 3.05 -10.76 9.92
N GLN A 9 2.23 -9.91 10.52
CA GLN A 9 1.91 -8.57 10.03
C GLN A 9 3.04 -7.58 10.29
N VAL A 10 3.26 -6.68 9.32
CA VAL A 10 4.31 -5.64 9.39
C VAL A 10 3.67 -4.33 9.80
N ALA A 11 4.13 -3.77 10.93
CA ALA A 11 3.81 -2.41 11.33
C ALA A 11 5.01 -1.48 11.06
N VAL A 12 4.75 -0.34 10.42
CA VAL A 12 5.73 0.73 10.20
C VAL A 12 5.25 1.98 10.93
N ASN A 13 5.73 2.14 12.16
CA ASN A 13 5.42 3.28 13.01
C ASN A 13 6.57 3.54 14.00
N THR A 14 6.51 4.66 14.73
CA THR A 14 7.54 5.02 15.73
C THR A 14 7.03 4.96 17.17
N ASP A 15 5.76 4.64 17.38
CA ASP A 15 5.09 4.72 18.69
C ASP A 15 4.73 3.35 19.29
N GLY A 16 5.04 2.26 18.57
CA GLY A 16 4.77 0.90 19.04
C GLY A 16 3.29 0.51 19.00
N SER A 17 2.45 1.27 18.27
CA SER A 17 1.05 0.89 18.06
C SER A 17 0.97 -0.49 17.42
N GLN A 18 0.04 -1.31 17.89
CA GLN A 18 -0.28 -2.57 17.23
C GLN A 18 -0.90 -2.27 15.85
N PRO A 19 -0.50 -3.02 14.80
CA PRO A 19 -1.11 -2.88 13.48
C PRO A 19 -2.56 -3.34 13.50
N ASP A 20 -3.37 -2.80 12.60
CA ASP A 20 -4.75 -3.22 12.43
C ASP A 20 -4.86 -4.73 12.13
N GLY A 21 -5.80 -5.41 12.77
CA GLY A 21 -5.95 -6.88 12.65
C GLY A 21 -6.38 -7.36 11.27
N SER A 22 -6.80 -6.46 10.39
CA SER A 22 -7.14 -6.76 8.99
C SER A 22 -6.01 -6.43 8.00
N ALA A 23 -4.91 -5.81 8.46
CA ALA A 23 -3.84 -5.33 7.62
C ALA A 23 -2.60 -6.22 7.66
N MET A 24 -2.08 -6.61 6.49
CA MET A 24 -0.77 -7.27 6.40
C MET A 24 0.38 -6.26 6.55
N LEU A 25 0.15 -5.01 6.13
CA LEU A 25 1.05 -3.87 6.28
C LEU A 25 0.26 -2.68 6.81
N ASP A 26 0.62 -2.19 7.99
CA ASP A 26 0.06 -0.97 8.60
C ASP A 26 1.16 0.10 8.70
N ILE A 27 0.89 1.30 8.19
CA ILE A 27 1.80 2.43 8.23
C ILE A 27 1.13 3.57 8.98
N LYS A 28 1.70 3.95 10.14
CA LYS A 28 1.22 5.07 10.95
C LYS A 28 2.29 6.15 11.02
N SER A 29 1.98 7.33 10.51
CA SER A 29 2.82 8.52 10.61
C SER A 29 1.99 9.79 10.62
N SER A 30 2.40 10.79 11.38
CA SER A 30 1.81 12.14 11.38
C SER A 30 2.53 13.12 10.45
N THR A 31 3.69 12.73 9.89
CA THR A 31 4.55 13.63 9.11
C THR A 31 5.02 13.05 7.78
N LYS A 32 4.76 11.77 7.52
CA LYS A 32 5.16 11.05 6.31
C LYS A 32 3.98 10.30 5.72
N GLY A 33 4.03 10.05 4.42
CA GLY A 33 3.06 9.21 3.70
C GLY A 33 3.75 8.04 3.01
N LEU A 34 2.96 7.18 2.37
CA LEU A 34 3.45 6.13 1.49
C LEU A 34 3.66 6.69 0.07
N LEU A 35 4.86 6.55 -0.47
CA LEU A 35 5.12 6.86 -1.87
C LEU A 35 4.92 5.61 -2.73
N ILE A 36 3.76 5.52 -3.38
CA ILE A 36 3.46 4.47 -4.35
C ILE A 36 4.14 4.75 -5.70
N PRO A 37 4.24 3.76 -6.62
CA PRO A 37 4.81 3.99 -7.94
C PRO A 37 4.16 5.17 -8.67
N ARG A 38 5.00 6.05 -9.23
CA ARG A 38 4.60 7.24 -9.98
C ARG A 38 4.97 7.07 -11.45
N MET A 39 4.02 7.33 -12.34
CA MET A 39 4.21 7.16 -13.79
C MET A 39 3.31 8.08 -14.58
N THR A 40 3.59 8.25 -15.87
CA THR A 40 2.71 9.00 -16.79
C THR A 40 1.47 8.19 -17.16
N THR A 41 0.45 8.86 -17.70
CA THR A 41 -0.77 8.21 -18.22
C THR A 41 -0.42 7.14 -19.25
N THR A 42 0.53 7.46 -20.13
CA THR A 42 1.00 6.54 -21.18
C THR A 42 1.67 5.30 -20.58
N GLN A 43 2.52 5.48 -19.56
CA GLN A 43 3.20 4.37 -18.88
C GLN A 43 2.22 3.48 -18.11
N ARG A 44 1.23 4.09 -17.43
CA ARG A 44 0.15 3.34 -16.77
C ARG A 44 -0.65 2.52 -17.77
N ASN A 45 -1.08 3.13 -18.87
CA ASN A 45 -1.87 2.45 -19.91
C ASN A 45 -1.07 1.35 -20.63
N ALA A 46 0.26 1.37 -20.54
CA ALA A 46 1.14 0.34 -21.09
C ALA A 46 1.30 -0.90 -20.17
N ILE A 47 0.78 -0.87 -18.94
CA ILE A 47 0.78 -2.05 -18.05
C ILE A 47 -0.18 -3.09 -18.62
N THR A 48 0.38 -4.20 -19.10
CA THR A 48 -0.42 -5.32 -19.62
C THR A 48 -0.90 -6.20 -18.47
N SER A 49 -2.20 -6.51 -18.45
CA SER A 49 -2.85 -7.33 -17.41
C SER A 49 -2.55 -6.83 -15.98
N PRO A 50 -2.96 -5.60 -15.61
CA PRO A 50 -2.77 -5.09 -14.27
C PRO A 50 -3.44 -6.02 -13.25
N ALA A 51 -2.75 -6.29 -12.14
CA ALA A 51 -3.32 -7.10 -11.07
C ALA A 51 -4.48 -6.34 -10.41
N GLN A 52 -5.54 -7.06 -10.02
CA GLN A 52 -6.62 -6.48 -9.22
C GLN A 52 -6.04 -5.86 -7.93
N GLY A 53 -6.45 -4.63 -7.64
CA GLY A 53 -5.96 -3.86 -6.50
C GLY A 53 -4.59 -3.20 -6.71
N LEU A 54 -4.04 -3.21 -7.94
CA LEU A 54 -2.86 -2.42 -8.26
C LEU A 54 -3.11 -0.93 -8.00
N MET A 55 -2.19 -0.28 -7.29
CA MET A 55 -2.23 1.15 -6.97
C MET A 55 -1.04 1.86 -7.60
N VAL A 56 -1.31 2.92 -8.35
CA VAL A 56 -0.28 3.81 -8.92
C VAL A 56 -0.74 5.27 -8.86
N TYR A 57 0.21 6.20 -8.84
CA TYR A 57 -0.09 7.63 -8.96
C TYR A 57 0.26 8.11 -10.36
N ASP A 58 -0.74 8.66 -11.06
CA ASP A 58 -0.57 9.26 -12.37
C ASP A 58 -0.04 10.69 -12.23
N THR A 59 1.15 10.96 -12.76
CA THR A 59 1.79 12.28 -12.63
C THR A 59 1.24 13.32 -13.60
N GLU A 60 0.56 12.91 -14.67
CA GLU A 60 -0.02 13.82 -15.65
C GLU A 60 -1.44 14.22 -15.23
N ASP A 61 -2.25 13.24 -14.87
CA ASP A 61 -3.61 13.48 -14.39
C ASP A 61 -3.65 13.91 -12.92
N SER A 62 -2.53 13.79 -12.19
CA SER A 62 -2.43 14.07 -10.75
C SER A 62 -3.46 13.28 -9.92
N THR A 63 -3.74 12.04 -10.31
CA THR A 63 -4.74 11.18 -9.69
C THR A 63 -4.14 9.87 -9.16
N PHE A 64 -4.77 9.33 -8.12
CA PHE A 64 -4.53 7.97 -7.67
C PHE A 64 -5.38 7.00 -8.50
N TYR A 65 -4.74 6.00 -9.09
CA TYR A 65 -5.40 4.93 -9.83
C TYR A 65 -5.46 3.65 -8.98
N TYR A 66 -6.61 2.98 -9.02
CA TYR A 66 -6.87 1.70 -8.36
C TYR A 66 -7.56 0.77 -9.35
N GLU A 67 -6.95 -0.39 -9.61
CA GLU A 67 -7.51 -1.39 -10.51
C GLU A 67 -8.63 -2.19 -9.83
N LEU A 68 -9.85 -2.13 -10.38
CA LEU A 68 -11.04 -2.69 -9.74
C LEU A 68 -11.27 -4.18 -10.08
N VAL A 69 -11.01 -4.60 -11.32
CA VAL A 69 -11.17 -5.98 -11.82
C VAL A 69 -10.35 -6.24 -13.08
#